data_AF-A0A935Y2R2-F1
#
_entry.id   AF-A0A935Y2R2-F1
#
_cell.length_a   1.000
_cell.length_b   1.000
_cell.length_c   1.000
_cell.angle_alpha   90.00
_cell.angle_beta   90.00
_cell.angle_gamma   90.00
#
_symmetry.space_group_name_H-M   'P 1'
#
loop_
_entity.id
_entity.type
_entity.pdbx_description
1 polymer ?
#
loop_
_entity_poly.entity_id
_entity_poly.type
_entity_poly.pdbx_seq_one_letter_code
_entity_poly.pdbx_strand_id
1 'polypeptide(L)'
;MRAFPLFVRLEKRPVLLVGGGEMAAAKLRLLLSAQAAVTIVAPVVSDEIAGFVAEGRVTWIARSFADSDLAGHNLVFSAIEDDVLDTRVSLAARDADVLVNVVDRPELSDLIMPAIVDRDEIVVAISTNGGSPVLAQRIRAAVEAAIPHGIERLVHFARRFRGAVHARIADHDSRRRFWAGFFDGPIAAALLAGQERQAAREVIRAINGKGVLAPKTGVLSELTIDAMNADLLTPGRSPRIAAGGSGSVRCRDRARHHRYGAPRCAPPGLGWCGRE
;
A
#
# COMPACT_ATOMS: atom_id res chain seq x y z
N MET A 1 6.81 -12.06 -17.72
CA MET A 1 6.94 -10.91 -16.79
C MET A 1 7.70 -9.82 -17.54
N ARG A 2 7.19 -8.57 -17.61
CA ARG A 2 7.79 -7.49 -18.44
C ARG A 2 8.68 -6.53 -17.66
N ALA A 3 8.48 -6.42 -16.34
CA ALA A 3 9.32 -5.66 -15.44
C ALA A 3 9.56 -6.47 -14.17
N PHE A 4 10.74 -6.32 -13.58
CA PHE A 4 11.07 -6.94 -12.30
C PHE A 4 10.66 -5.97 -11.17
N PRO A 5 9.85 -6.40 -10.18
CA PRO A 5 9.41 -5.51 -9.11
C PRO A 5 10.54 -5.28 -8.11
N LEU A 6 10.94 -4.02 -7.94
CA LEU A 6 11.98 -3.63 -6.99
C LEU A 6 11.61 -2.32 -6.28
N PHE A 7 11.98 -2.24 -5.01
CA PHE A 7 11.94 -1.01 -4.22
C PHE A 7 13.33 -0.39 -4.19
N VAL A 8 13.45 0.86 -4.63
CA VAL A 8 14.71 1.59 -4.66
C VAL A 8 14.73 2.59 -3.50
N ARG A 9 15.78 2.53 -2.66
CA ARG A 9 15.99 3.55 -1.61
C ARG A 9 16.58 4.81 -2.25
N LEU A 10 15.90 5.93 -2.13
CA LEU A 10 16.31 7.22 -2.69
C LEU A 10 16.80 8.23 -1.65
N GLU A 11 16.81 7.88 -0.37
CA GLU A 11 17.28 8.77 0.70
C GLU A 11 18.64 9.40 0.37
N LYS A 12 18.66 10.73 0.20
CA LYS A 12 19.81 11.56 -0.17
C LYS A 12 20.49 11.20 -1.49
N ARG A 13 19.84 10.38 -2.33
CA ARG A 13 20.36 10.04 -3.66
C ARG A 13 20.03 11.16 -4.66
N PRO A 14 20.98 11.55 -5.52
CA PRO A 14 20.74 12.53 -6.56
C PRO A 14 19.76 11.96 -7.59
N VAL A 15 18.69 12.70 -7.86
CA VAL A 15 17.69 12.39 -8.88
C VAL A 15 17.45 13.62 -9.74
N LEU A 16 17.53 13.45 -11.05
CA LEU A 16 17.22 14.50 -12.01
C LEU A 16 15.74 14.46 -12.38
N LEU A 17 15.07 15.60 -12.36
CA LEU A 17 13.72 15.79 -12.86
C LEU A 17 13.75 16.84 -13.97
N VAL A 18 13.43 16.44 -15.19
CA VAL A 18 13.40 17.33 -16.35
C VAL A 18 11.95 17.71 -16.64
N GLY A 19 11.67 19.01 -16.70
CA GLY A 19 10.32 19.54 -16.82
C GLY A 19 9.85 20.23 -15.54
N GLY A 20 8.93 21.17 -15.69
CA GLY A 20 8.46 22.04 -14.61
C GLY A 20 6.94 22.17 -14.51
N GLY A 21 6.19 21.36 -15.26
CA GLY A 21 4.72 21.39 -15.24
C GLY A 21 4.09 20.59 -14.09
N GLU A 22 2.78 20.41 -14.16
CA GLU A 22 1.99 19.67 -13.16
C GLU A 22 2.41 18.19 -13.05
N MET A 23 2.75 17.55 -14.18
CA MET A 23 3.24 16.17 -14.17
C MET A 23 4.59 16.06 -13.44
N ALA A 24 5.46 17.06 -13.60
CA ALA A 24 6.73 17.14 -12.87
C ALA A 24 6.48 17.35 -11.37
N ALA A 25 5.55 18.23 -10.99
CA ALA A 25 5.16 18.46 -9.60
C ALA A 25 4.62 17.17 -8.93
N ALA A 26 3.78 16.41 -9.64
CA ALA A 26 3.28 15.12 -9.18
C ALA A 26 4.40 14.10 -8.94
N LYS A 27 5.42 14.04 -9.82
CA LYS A 27 6.61 13.20 -9.60
C LYS A 27 7.45 13.70 -8.43
N LEU A 28 7.62 15.01 -8.33
CA LEU A 28 8.42 15.62 -7.27
C LEU A 28 7.90 15.25 -5.88
N ARG A 29 6.58 15.28 -5.67
CA ARG A 29 5.97 14.85 -4.39
C ARG A 29 6.38 13.43 -3.98
N LEU A 30 6.38 12.49 -4.92
CA LEU A 30 6.79 11.09 -4.67
C LEU A 30 8.30 10.97 -4.40
N LEU A 31 9.12 11.73 -5.10
CA LEU A 31 10.58 11.73 -4.89
C LEU A 31 10.94 12.32 -3.53
N LEU A 32 10.27 13.40 -3.13
CA LEU A 32 10.46 14.04 -1.83
C LEU A 32 9.96 13.16 -0.68
N SER A 33 8.85 12.42 -0.83
CA SER A 33 8.43 11.45 0.19
C SER A 33 9.44 10.32 0.35
N ALA A 34 10.12 9.93 -0.73
CA ALA A 34 11.25 9.00 -0.72
C ALA A 34 12.59 9.63 -0.29
N GLN A 35 12.59 10.91 0.11
CA GLN A 35 13.76 11.67 0.58
C GLN A 35 14.89 11.79 -0.45
N ALA A 36 14.56 11.82 -1.74
CA ALA A 36 15.51 12.05 -2.82
C ALA A 36 16.10 13.47 -2.77
N ALA A 37 17.37 13.61 -3.18
CA ALA A 37 17.99 14.91 -3.45
C ALA A 37 17.67 15.28 -4.91
N VAL A 38 16.61 16.05 -5.11
CA VAL A 38 16.07 16.32 -6.45
C VAL A 38 16.67 17.60 -7.04
N THR A 39 17.19 17.50 -8.26
CA THR A 39 17.55 18.62 -9.12
C THR A 39 16.53 18.71 -10.25
N ILE A 40 15.95 19.90 -10.45
CA ILE A 40 14.95 20.18 -11.48
C ILE A 40 15.61 20.99 -12.58
N VAL A 41 15.50 20.55 -13.83
CA VAL A 41 15.95 21.30 -15.01
C VAL A 41 14.73 21.63 -15.86
N ALA A 42 14.36 22.91 -15.86
CA ALA A 42 13.26 23.42 -16.67
C ALA A 42 13.40 24.94 -16.84
N PRO A 43 13.06 25.52 -18.01
CA PRO A 43 13.06 26.97 -18.19
C PRO A 43 12.10 27.71 -17.26
N VAL A 44 10.94 27.09 -16.98
CA VAL A 44 9.87 27.60 -16.12
C VAL A 44 9.35 26.44 -15.28
N VAL A 45 8.91 26.73 -14.06
CA VAL A 45 8.30 25.76 -13.14
C VAL A 45 6.94 26.26 -12.66
N SER A 46 6.06 25.33 -12.29
CA SER A 46 4.77 25.65 -11.68
C SER A 46 4.94 26.27 -10.29
N ASP A 47 3.89 26.93 -9.81
CA ASP A 47 3.88 27.56 -8.48
C ASP A 47 4.16 26.54 -7.35
N GLU A 48 3.68 25.30 -7.49
CA GLU A 48 3.93 24.23 -6.53
C GLU A 48 5.44 23.91 -6.45
N ILE A 49 6.10 23.75 -7.60
CA ILE A 49 7.55 23.50 -7.64
C ILE A 49 8.32 24.72 -7.12
N ALA A 50 7.92 25.93 -7.49
CA ALA A 50 8.52 27.16 -6.99
C ALA A 50 8.45 27.24 -5.45
N GLY A 51 7.35 26.78 -4.84
CA GLY A 51 7.22 26.64 -3.39
C GLY A 51 8.29 25.72 -2.79
N PHE A 52 8.49 24.52 -3.34
CA PHE A 52 9.53 23.61 -2.87
C PHE A 52 10.97 24.16 -3.05
N VAL A 53 11.20 24.94 -4.10
CA VAL A 53 12.49 25.64 -4.32
C VAL A 53 12.69 26.70 -3.23
N ALA A 54 11.68 27.51 -2.93
CA ALA A 54 11.75 28.55 -1.90
C ALA A 54 11.97 27.98 -0.50
N GLU A 55 11.43 26.78 -0.22
CA GLU A 55 11.68 26.03 1.01
C GLU A 55 13.09 25.41 1.09
N GLY A 56 13.89 25.49 0.02
CA GLY A 56 15.22 24.90 -0.05
C GLY A 56 15.21 23.37 -0.12
N ARG A 57 14.09 22.76 -0.54
CA ARG A 57 13.92 21.31 -0.59
C ARG A 57 14.44 20.67 -1.86
N VAL A 58 14.58 21.46 -2.92
CA VAL A 58 15.04 21.03 -4.24
C VAL A 58 15.98 22.07 -4.84
N THR A 59 16.82 21.64 -5.76
CA THR A 59 17.62 22.56 -6.59
C THR A 59 16.90 22.79 -7.91
N TRP A 60 16.74 24.04 -8.35
CA TRP A 60 16.19 24.35 -9.67
C TRP A 60 17.23 25.03 -10.55
N ILE A 61 17.40 24.51 -11.75
CA ILE A 61 18.24 25.06 -12.81
C ILE A 61 17.31 25.60 -13.91
N ALA A 62 17.17 26.93 -13.96
CA ALA A 62 16.25 27.64 -14.84
C ALA A 62 16.72 27.70 -16.31
N ARG A 63 16.78 26.55 -16.99
CA ARG A 63 17.08 26.42 -18.42
C ARG A 63 16.56 25.10 -18.98
N SER A 64 16.68 24.94 -20.29
CA SER A 64 16.45 23.66 -20.95
C SER A 64 17.51 22.62 -20.58
N PHE A 65 17.10 21.35 -20.72
CA PHE A 65 17.96 20.19 -20.53
C PHE A 65 19.17 20.19 -21.45
N ALA A 66 20.32 19.80 -20.89
CA ALA A 66 21.53 19.46 -21.61
C ALA A 66 22.03 18.09 -21.13
N ASP A 67 22.63 17.32 -22.02
CA ASP A 67 23.07 15.95 -21.75
C ASP A 67 24.06 15.88 -20.57
N SER A 68 24.82 16.95 -20.33
CA SER A 68 25.71 17.10 -19.17
C SER A 68 24.99 17.08 -17.82
N ASP A 69 23.68 17.34 -17.78
CA ASP A 69 22.86 17.31 -16.56
C ASP A 69 22.74 15.91 -15.97
N LEU A 70 22.92 14.89 -16.80
CA LEU A 70 22.91 13.49 -16.37
C LEU A 70 24.14 13.13 -15.53
N ALA A 71 25.22 13.91 -15.61
CA ALA A 71 26.43 13.66 -14.85
C ALA A 71 26.15 13.67 -13.34
N GLY A 72 26.58 12.61 -12.65
CA GLY A 72 26.37 12.46 -11.20
C GLY A 72 24.98 11.97 -10.79
N HIS A 73 24.09 11.66 -11.74
CA HIS A 73 22.78 11.08 -11.49
C HIS A 73 22.75 9.61 -11.93
N ASN A 74 21.93 8.79 -11.27
CA ASN A 74 21.66 7.40 -11.69
C ASN A 74 20.18 7.15 -12.02
N LEU A 75 19.36 8.19 -11.87
CA LEU A 75 17.93 8.15 -12.10
C LEU A 75 17.47 9.53 -12.61
N VAL A 76 16.74 9.51 -13.73
CA VAL A 76 16.12 10.70 -14.32
C VAL A 76 14.63 10.46 -14.60
N PHE A 77 13.82 11.48 -14.32
CA PHE A 77 12.42 11.55 -14.70
C PHE A 77 12.24 12.65 -15.74
N SER A 78 11.58 12.34 -16.85
CA SER A 78 11.23 13.32 -17.88
C SER A 78 9.73 13.55 -17.90
N ALA A 79 9.33 14.80 -17.66
CA ALA A 79 7.96 15.27 -17.59
C ALA A 79 7.83 16.62 -18.34
N ILE A 80 8.33 16.66 -19.58
CA ILE A 80 8.36 17.87 -20.42
C ILE A 80 7.04 18.04 -21.18
N GLU A 81 6.37 16.92 -21.51
CA GLU A 81 5.16 16.90 -22.35
C GLU A 81 5.46 17.32 -23.81
N ASP A 82 6.68 17.03 -24.27
CA ASP A 82 7.13 17.24 -25.65
C ASP A 82 7.84 15.97 -26.14
N ASP A 83 7.27 15.34 -27.17
CA ASP A 83 7.73 14.03 -27.66
C ASP A 83 9.19 14.05 -28.14
N VAL A 84 9.65 15.16 -28.72
CA VAL A 84 11.02 15.28 -29.23
C VAL A 84 12.00 15.43 -28.07
N LEU A 85 11.68 16.28 -27.11
CA LEU A 85 12.53 16.52 -25.95
C LEU A 85 12.54 15.32 -24.99
N ASP A 86 11.40 14.71 -24.73
CA ASP A 86 11.30 13.50 -23.89
C ASP A 86 12.06 12.32 -24.53
N THR A 87 11.99 12.16 -25.86
CA THR A 87 12.81 11.18 -26.58
C THR A 87 14.30 11.48 -26.45
N ARG A 88 14.69 12.75 -26.57
CA ARG A 88 16.10 13.15 -26.39
C ARG A 88 16.61 12.84 -24.98
N VAL A 89 15.82 13.15 -23.94
CA VAL A 89 16.18 12.82 -22.55
C VAL A 89 16.33 11.31 -22.37
N SER A 90 15.39 10.53 -22.91
CA SER A 90 15.43 9.06 -22.85
C SER A 90 16.70 8.47 -23.48
N LEU A 91 17.03 8.90 -24.70
CA LEU A 91 18.22 8.43 -25.40
C LEU A 91 19.50 8.83 -24.68
N ALA A 92 19.62 10.11 -24.29
CA ALA A 92 20.80 10.60 -23.57
C ALA A 92 21.00 9.89 -22.23
N ALA A 93 19.92 9.61 -21.50
CA ALA A 93 19.98 8.87 -20.24
C ALA A 93 20.50 7.44 -20.42
N ARG A 94 19.99 6.74 -21.45
CA ARG A 94 20.43 5.38 -21.78
C ARG A 94 21.89 5.34 -22.22
N ASP A 95 22.32 6.30 -23.04
CA ASP A 95 23.73 6.41 -23.46
C ASP A 95 24.69 6.69 -22.29
N ALA A 96 24.18 7.28 -21.20
CA ALA A 96 24.92 7.58 -19.98
C ALA A 96 24.74 6.53 -18.85
N ASP A 97 24.11 5.38 -19.12
CA ASP A 97 23.76 4.35 -18.13
C ASP A 97 22.93 4.89 -16.93
N VAL A 98 22.08 5.89 -17.19
CA VAL A 98 21.16 6.48 -16.22
C VAL A 98 19.75 5.93 -16.45
N LEU A 99 19.13 5.36 -15.43
CA LEU A 99 17.76 4.85 -15.54
C LEU A 99 16.79 5.99 -15.80
N VAL A 100 15.95 5.84 -16.83
CA VAL A 100 14.95 6.86 -17.20
C VAL A 100 13.52 6.41 -16.97
N ASN A 101 12.69 7.32 -16.46
CA ASN A 101 11.23 7.24 -16.55
C ASN A 101 10.71 8.47 -17.28
N VAL A 102 10.15 8.29 -18.47
CA VAL A 102 9.39 9.31 -19.18
C VAL A 102 7.92 9.14 -18.81
N VAL A 103 7.30 10.23 -18.36
CA VAL A 103 5.90 10.22 -17.92
C VAL A 103 4.98 9.83 -19.08
N ASP A 104 4.07 8.90 -18.81
CA ASP A 104 3.07 8.36 -19.76
C ASP A 104 3.64 7.76 -21.07
N ARG A 105 4.95 7.52 -21.14
CA ARG A 105 5.67 6.95 -22.30
C ARG A 105 6.50 5.72 -21.88
N PRO A 106 5.86 4.56 -21.65
CA PRO A 106 6.56 3.34 -21.22
C PRO A 106 7.62 2.84 -22.21
N GLU A 107 7.45 3.10 -23.50
CA GLU A 107 8.42 2.76 -24.57
C GLU A 107 9.73 3.54 -24.49
N LEU A 108 9.68 4.76 -23.93
CA LEU A 108 10.84 5.61 -23.68
C LEU A 108 11.43 5.41 -22.27
N SER A 109 10.88 4.48 -21.48
CA SER A 109 11.23 4.31 -20.08
C SER A 109 11.90 2.96 -19.79
N ASP A 110 12.86 2.96 -18.88
CA ASP A 110 13.44 1.74 -18.30
C ASP A 110 12.70 1.34 -17.02
N LEU A 111 12.06 2.33 -16.37
CA LEU A 111 11.30 2.16 -15.14
C LEU A 111 9.82 2.45 -15.37
N ILE A 112 8.97 1.67 -14.70
CA ILE A 112 7.52 1.87 -14.69
C ILE A 112 7.11 2.35 -13.31
N MET A 113 6.35 3.44 -13.25
CA MET A 113 5.77 3.93 -12.01
C MET A 113 4.46 3.18 -11.70
N PRO A 114 4.42 2.38 -10.61
CA PRO A 114 3.23 1.62 -10.25
C PRO A 114 2.20 2.52 -9.57
N ALA A 115 0.98 1.99 -9.40
CA ALA A 115 0.05 2.50 -8.41
C ALA A 115 0.59 2.13 -7.01
N ILE A 116 0.71 3.11 -6.12
CA ILE A 116 1.33 2.94 -4.80
C ILE A 116 0.27 3.10 -3.71
N VAL A 117 0.21 2.14 -2.78
CA VAL A 117 -0.41 2.33 -1.47
C VAL A 117 0.71 2.50 -0.46
N ASP A 118 0.73 3.66 0.20
CA ASP A 118 1.70 3.99 1.23
C ASP A 118 0.98 4.13 2.58
N ARG A 119 1.35 3.28 3.52
CA ARG A 119 0.89 3.27 4.92
C ARG A 119 2.11 3.23 5.85
N ASP A 120 3.08 4.09 5.57
CA ASP A 120 4.35 4.26 6.26
C ASP A 120 5.21 2.98 6.25
N GLU A 121 5.01 2.10 7.23
CA GLU A 121 5.78 0.86 7.37
C GLU A 121 5.35 -0.23 6.36
N ILE A 122 4.25 -0.03 5.63
CA ILE A 122 3.76 -0.92 4.59
C ILE A 122 3.57 -0.14 3.29
N VAL A 123 4.34 -0.54 2.27
CA VAL A 123 4.22 -0.01 0.92
C VAL A 123 3.84 -1.15 -0.02
N VAL A 124 2.79 -0.94 -0.81
CA VAL A 124 2.36 -1.88 -1.85
C VAL A 124 2.45 -1.20 -3.21
N ALA A 125 3.22 -1.80 -4.12
CA ALA A 125 3.32 -1.39 -5.51
C ALA A 125 2.47 -2.31 -6.40
N ILE A 126 1.58 -1.73 -7.18
CA ILE A 126 0.66 -2.45 -8.07
C ILE A 126 0.94 -2.02 -9.52
N SER A 127 1.33 -2.99 -10.34
CA SER A 127 1.53 -2.80 -11.77
C SER A 127 0.70 -3.81 -12.56
N THR A 128 0.07 -3.34 -13.63
CA THR A 128 -0.75 -4.16 -14.54
C THR A 128 0.05 -4.64 -15.77
N ASN A 129 1.38 -4.48 -15.79
CA ASN A 129 2.26 -4.88 -16.92
C ASN A 129 1.80 -4.32 -18.29
N GLY A 130 1.28 -3.09 -18.32
CA GLY A 130 0.70 -2.48 -19.53
C GLY A 130 -0.80 -2.74 -19.71
N GLY A 131 -1.47 -3.31 -18.70
CA GLY A 131 -2.93 -3.37 -18.65
C GLY A 131 -3.57 -2.02 -18.26
N SER A 132 -4.88 -2.01 -18.08
CA SER A 132 -5.67 -0.79 -17.82
C SER A 132 -5.21 -0.02 -16.56
N PRO A 133 -4.89 1.28 -16.65
CA PRO A 133 -4.64 2.13 -15.50
C PRO A 133 -5.83 2.18 -14.53
N VAL A 134 -7.06 2.13 -15.06
CA VAL A 134 -8.29 2.10 -14.25
C VAL A 134 -8.35 0.85 -13.38
N LEU A 135 -7.94 -0.31 -13.90
CA LEU A 135 -7.85 -1.53 -13.11
C LEU A 135 -6.80 -1.40 -12.01
N ALA A 136 -5.62 -0.84 -12.31
CA ALA A 136 -4.59 -0.59 -11.31
C ALA A 136 -5.12 0.29 -10.15
N GLN A 137 -5.88 1.33 -10.48
CA GLN A 137 -6.50 2.21 -9.47
C GLN A 137 -7.57 1.50 -8.63
N ARG A 138 -8.40 0.65 -9.24
CA ARG A 138 -9.39 -0.16 -8.50
C ARG A 138 -8.72 -1.14 -7.54
N ILE A 139 -7.65 -1.83 -8.00
CA ILE A 139 -6.88 -2.73 -7.13
C ILE A 139 -6.19 -1.93 -6.01
N ARG A 140 -5.63 -0.76 -6.31
CA ARG A 140 -5.04 0.14 -5.32
C ARG A 140 -6.04 0.50 -4.23
N ALA A 141 -7.24 0.94 -4.59
CA ALA A 141 -8.29 1.28 -3.65
C ALA A 141 -8.74 0.08 -2.79
N ALA A 142 -8.86 -1.11 -3.40
CA ALA A 142 -9.21 -2.33 -2.66
C ALA A 142 -8.13 -2.75 -1.65
N VAL A 143 -6.84 -2.66 -2.04
CA VAL A 143 -5.71 -2.92 -1.15
C VAL A 143 -5.66 -1.88 -0.04
N GLU A 144 -5.85 -0.61 -0.38
CA GLU A 144 -5.84 0.48 0.58
C GLU A 144 -6.94 0.33 1.65
N ALA A 145 -8.15 -0.08 1.25
CA ALA A 145 -9.26 -0.37 2.16
C ALA A 145 -9.04 -1.63 3.02
N ALA A 146 -8.22 -2.57 2.53
CA ALA A 146 -7.94 -3.82 3.22
C ALA A 146 -6.87 -3.69 4.32
N ILE A 147 -6.06 -2.62 4.31
CA ILE A 147 -5.03 -2.35 5.31
C ILE A 147 -5.68 -1.56 6.46
N PRO A 148 -5.74 -2.10 7.70
CA PRO A 148 -6.33 -1.40 8.83
C PRO A 148 -5.59 -0.09 9.15
N HIS A 149 -6.32 0.92 9.61
CA HIS A 149 -5.70 2.06 10.28
C HIS A 149 -4.98 1.58 11.56
N GLY A 150 -3.82 2.13 11.88
CA GLY A 150 -3.06 1.69 13.06
C GLY A 150 -2.14 0.49 12.81
N ILE A 151 -1.99 0.04 11.56
CA ILE A 151 -1.14 -1.11 11.19
C ILE A 151 0.33 -0.89 11.58
N GLU A 152 0.79 0.36 11.59
CA GLU A 152 2.13 0.76 12.02
C GLU A 152 2.41 0.30 13.46
N ARG A 153 1.39 0.34 14.34
CA ARG A 153 1.50 -0.12 15.73
C ARG A 153 1.75 -1.63 15.78
N LEU A 154 1.11 -2.40 14.90
CA LEU A 154 1.38 -3.84 14.78
C LEU A 154 2.81 -4.11 14.33
N VAL A 155 3.29 -3.40 13.31
CA VAL A 155 4.64 -3.58 12.77
C VAL A 155 5.70 -3.21 13.81
N HIS A 156 5.58 -2.05 14.46
CA HIS A 156 6.50 -1.63 15.51
C HIS A 156 6.51 -2.60 16.70
N PHE A 157 5.34 -3.09 17.10
CA PHE A 157 5.23 -4.04 18.20
C PHE A 157 5.89 -5.38 17.84
N ALA A 158 5.63 -5.90 16.65
CA ALA A 158 6.27 -7.12 16.16
C ALA A 158 7.80 -6.96 16.09
N ARG A 159 8.30 -5.82 15.59
CA ARG A 159 9.73 -5.49 15.54
C ARG A 159 10.36 -5.51 16.95
N ARG A 160 9.70 -4.91 17.94
CA ARG A 160 10.15 -4.87 19.34
C ARG A 160 10.32 -6.26 19.96
N PHE A 161 9.39 -7.18 19.71
CA PHE A 161 9.42 -8.53 20.30
C PHE A 161 10.14 -9.58 19.44
N ARG A 162 10.57 -9.23 18.22
CA ARG A 162 11.23 -10.15 17.28
C ARG A 162 12.42 -10.88 17.91
N GLY A 163 13.29 -10.15 18.62
CA GLY A 163 14.45 -10.73 19.29
C GLY A 163 14.07 -11.75 20.36
N ALA A 164 13.11 -11.42 21.22
CA ALA A 164 12.64 -12.31 22.29
C ALA A 164 11.97 -13.59 21.76
N VAL A 165 11.15 -13.45 20.70
CA VAL A 165 10.55 -14.58 19.99
C VAL A 165 11.63 -15.49 19.42
N HIS A 166 12.64 -14.91 18.76
CA HIS A 166 13.73 -15.67 18.15
C HIS A 166 14.58 -16.42 19.18
N ALA A 167 14.85 -15.79 20.33
CA ALA A 167 15.62 -16.39 21.41
C ALA A 167 14.86 -17.53 22.12
N ARG A 168 13.53 -17.42 22.26
CA ARG A 168 12.73 -18.37 23.06
C ARG A 168 12.10 -19.50 22.25
N ILE A 169 11.87 -19.27 20.96
CA ILE A 169 11.26 -20.23 20.02
C ILE A 169 12.30 -20.57 18.96
N ALA A 170 13.01 -21.68 19.16
CA ALA A 170 14.13 -22.09 18.32
C ALA A 170 13.69 -22.62 16.94
N ASP A 171 12.55 -23.31 16.88
CA ASP A 171 12.01 -23.90 15.66
C ASP A 171 11.40 -22.84 14.71
N HIS A 172 11.76 -22.94 13.43
CA HIS A 172 11.28 -22.02 12.39
C HIS A 172 9.77 -22.09 12.19
N ASP A 173 9.20 -23.29 12.16
CA ASP A 173 7.76 -23.46 11.90
C ASP A 173 6.91 -22.98 13.07
N SER A 174 7.37 -23.18 14.29
CA SER A 174 6.75 -22.66 15.50
C SER A 174 6.83 -21.13 15.55
N ARG A 175 7.94 -20.52 15.12
CA ARG A 175 8.00 -19.05 14.95
C ARG A 175 7.00 -18.56 13.90
N ARG A 176 6.90 -19.23 12.75
CA ARG A 176 5.94 -18.88 11.71
C ARG A 176 4.49 -18.97 12.22
N ARG A 177 4.14 -20.05 12.93
CA ARG A 177 2.84 -20.21 13.59
C ARG A 177 2.57 -19.14 14.64
N PHE A 178 3.57 -18.81 15.46
CA PHE A 178 3.47 -17.72 16.43
C PHE A 178 3.16 -16.39 15.74
N TRP A 179 3.88 -16.03 14.68
CA TRP A 179 3.62 -14.77 13.97
C TRP A 179 2.27 -14.77 13.27
N ALA A 180 1.86 -15.87 12.62
CA ALA A 180 0.53 -15.99 12.04
C ALA A 180 -0.55 -15.79 13.11
N GLY A 181 -0.45 -16.48 14.25
CA GLY A 181 -1.40 -16.30 15.35
C GLY A 181 -1.32 -14.93 16.03
N PHE A 182 -0.16 -14.27 16.04
CA PHE A 182 -0.01 -12.90 16.53
C PHE A 182 -0.82 -11.93 15.67
N PHE A 183 -0.64 -12.00 14.33
CA PHE A 183 -1.30 -11.09 13.39
C PHE A 183 -2.79 -11.39 13.20
N ASP A 184 -3.20 -12.66 13.28
CA ASP A 184 -4.59 -13.08 13.10
C ASP A 184 -5.37 -13.23 14.42
N GLY A 185 -4.77 -12.84 15.55
CA GLY A 185 -5.23 -13.18 16.90
C GLY A 185 -5.55 -11.99 17.80
N PRO A 186 -5.79 -12.27 19.10
CA PRO A 186 -6.25 -11.27 20.06
C PRO A 186 -5.22 -10.17 20.33
N ILE A 187 -3.95 -10.46 20.11
CA ILE A 187 -2.85 -9.51 20.29
C ILE A 187 -2.95 -8.40 19.23
N ALA A 188 -3.12 -8.77 17.97
CA ALA A 188 -3.33 -7.79 16.92
C ALA A 188 -4.60 -6.98 17.11
N ALA A 189 -5.71 -7.63 17.49
CA ALA A 189 -6.96 -6.95 17.81
C ALA A 189 -6.80 -5.92 18.94
N ALA A 190 -6.10 -6.29 20.03
CA ALA A 190 -5.83 -5.38 21.14
C ALA A 190 -4.96 -4.18 20.72
N LEU A 191 -3.94 -4.40 19.89
CA LEU A 191 -3.08 -3.32 19.37
C LEU A 191 -3.88 -2.35 18.50
N LEU A 192 -4.66 -2.86 17.54
CA LEU A 192 -5.53 -2.04 16.70
C LEU A 192 -6.57 -1.26 17.53
N ALA A 193 -7.03 -1.82 18.65
CA ALA A 193 -7.96 -1.18 19.57
C ALA A 193 -7.32 -0.18 20.56
N GLY A 194 -6.00 0.08 20.52
CA GLY A 194 -5.38 1.01 21.48
C GLY A 194 -4.79 0.35 22.73
N GLN A 195 -5.00 -0.94 22.94
CA GLN A 195 -4.81 -1.63 24.22
C GLN A 195 -3.41 -2.26 24.36
N GLU A 196 -2.35 -1.46 24.21
CA GLU A 196 -0.97 -1.97 24.15
C GLU A 196 -0.53 -2.73 25.40
N ARG A 197 -0.96 -2.27 26.58
CA ARG A 197 -0.64 -2.95 27.86
C ARG A 197 -1.22 -4.36 27.91
N GLN A 198 -2.37 -4.60 27.28
CA GLN A 198 -2.97 -5.93 27.19
C GLN A 198 -2.21 -6.77 26.18
N ALA A 199 -1.94 -6.24 24.99
CA ALA A 199 -1.16 -6.92 23.97
C ALA A 199 0.23 -7.34 24.46
N ALA A 200 0.91 -6.49 25.24
CA ALA A 200 2.22 -6.80 25.83
C ALA A 200 2.16 -7.96 26.82
N ARG A 201 1.14 -7.98 27.69
CA ARG A 201 0.93 -9.08 28.62
C ARG A 201 0.72 -10.40 27.88
N GLU A 202 -0.11 -10.39 26.84
CA GLU A 202 -0.42 -11.58 26.04
C GLU A 202 0.80 -12.09 25.24
N VAL A 203 1.58 -11.20 24.61
CA VAL A 203 2.82 -11.59 23.92
C VAL A 203 3.84 -12.19 24.89
N ILE A 204 4.08 -11.54 26.03
CA ILE A 204 5.05 -12.03 27.02
C ILE A 204 4.62 -13.41 27.53
N ARG A 205 3.33 -13.59 27.83
CA ARG A 205 2.76 -14.89 28.21
C ARG A 205 2.99 -15.94 27.14
N ALA A 206 2.71 -15.62 25.88
CA ALA A 206 2.86 -16.55 24.76
C ALA A 206 4.32 -16.91 24.49
N ILE A 207 5.24 -15.95 24.56
CA ILE A 207 6.69 -16.20 24.45
C ILE A 207 7.16 -17.13 25.57
N ASN A 208 6.77 -16.85 26.82
CA ASN A 208 7.14 -17.67 27.97
C ASN A 208 6.53 -19.07 27.91
N GLY A 209 5.34 -19.21 27.33
CA GLY A 209 4.67 -20.47 27.00
C GLY A 209 5.22 -21.20 25.76
N LYS A 210 6.45 -20.89 25.32
CA LYS A 210 7.12 -21.47 24.14
C LYS A 210 6.35 -21.28 22.82
N GLY A 211 5.63 -20.17 22.68
CA GLY A 211 4.92 -19.80 21.45
C GLY A 211 3.48 -20.27 21.36
N VAL A 212 2.94 -20.87 22.43
CA VAL A 212 1.51 -21.19 22.50
C VAL A 212 0.74 -19.90 22.72
N LEU A 213 0.03 -19.47 21.68
CA LEU A 213 -0.94 -18.39 21.77
C LEU A 213 -2.25 -18.92 22.34
N ALA A 214 -2.95 -18.10 23.13
CA ALA A 214 -4.29 -18.45 23.58
C ALA A 214 -5.18 -18.72 22.35
N PRO A 215 -6.05 -19.76 22.40
CA PRO A 215 -6.97 -20.03 21.30
C PRO A 215 -7.79 -18.79 20.98
N LYS A 216 -8.13 -18.59 19.69
CA LYS A 216 -9.01 -17.49 19.27
C LYS A 216 -10.32 -17.62 20.05
N THR A 217 -10.53 -16.77 21.05
CA THR A 217 -11.83 -16.62 21.66
C THR A 217 -12.77 -16.09 20.58
N GLY A 218 -13.89 -16.79 20.35
CA GLY A 218 -14.88 -16.36 19.38
C GLY A 218 -15.38 -14.96 19.77
N VAL A 219 -15.07 -13.96 18.94
CA VAL A 219 -15.59 -12.61 19.13
C VAL A 219 -16.91 -12.53 18.38
N LEU A 220 -18.00 -12.24 19.10
CA LEU A 220 -19.28 -11.95 18.48
C LEU A 220 -19.31 -10.44 18.18
N SER A 221 -19.12 -10.08 16.91
CA SER A 221 -19.27 -8.69 16.46
C SER A 221 -20.69 -8.50 15.94
N GLU A 222 -21.47 -7.63 16.59
CA GLU A 222 -22.76 -7.20 16.06
C GLU A 222 -22.51 -6.13 14.99
N LEU A 223 -22.73 -6.51 13.73
CA LEU A 223 -22.72 -5.60 12.59
C LEU A 223 -24.15 -5.14 12.32
N THR A 224 -24.41 -3.86 12.51
CA THR A 224 -25.63 -3.24 12.01
C THR A 224 -25.43 -2.95 10.53
N ILE A 225 -26.18 -3.67 9.68
CA ILE A 225 -26.23 -3.41 8.24
C ILE A 225 -27.47 -2.57 7.99
N ASP A 226 -27.30 -1.35 7.49
CA ASP A 226 -28.42 -0.57 6.99
C ASP A 226 -28.67 -0.97 5.53
N ALA A 227 -29.87 -1.49 5.24
CA ALA A 227 -30.23 -2.04 3.94
C ALA A 227 -30.27 -1.00 2.81
N MET A 228 -30.18 0.30 3.14
CA MET A 228 -30.20 1.38 2.16
C MET A 228 -28.81 1.86 1.68
N ASN A 229 -27.70 1.35 2.24
CA ASN A 229 -26.35 1.70 1.78
C ASN A 229 -25.34 0.57 2.06
N ALA A 230 -25.17 -0.36 1.11
CA ALA A 230 -24.13 -1.38 1.18
C ALA A 230 -22.70 -0.81 1.12
N ASP A 231 -22.55 0.44 0.64
CA ASP A 231 -21.27 1.12 0.48
C ASP A 231 -20.74 1.78 1.77
N LEU A 232 -21.49 1.74 2.89
CA LEU A 232 -21.08 2.34 4.17
C LEU A 232 -20.42 1.35 5.15
N LEU A 233 -19.88 0.23 4.66
CA LEU A 233 -18.98 -0.59 5.45
C LEU A 233 -17.72 0.22 5.77
N THR A 234 -17.66 0.78 6.98
CA THR A 234 -16.52 1.57 7.45
C THR A 234 -15.27 0.66 7.43
N PRO A 235 -14.18 1.01 6.71
CA PRO A 235 -13.03 0.12 6.49
C PRO A 235 -12.30 -0.32 7.78
N GLY A 236 -12.59 0.29 8.92
CA GLY A 236 -12.00 -0.03 10.23
C GLY A 236 -12.81 -0.99 11.11
N ARG A 237 -14.01 -1.43 10.71
CA ARG A 237 -14.89 -2.26 11.58
C ARG A 237 -15.46 -3.53 10.96
N SER A 238 -15.15 -3.85 9.70
CA SER A 238 -15.57 -5.12 9.10
C SER A 238 -14.69 -6.28 9.60
N PRO A 239 -15.19 -7.21 10.44
CA PRO A 239 -14.51 -8.47 10.65
C PRO A 239 -14.57 -9.22 9.33
N ARG A 240 -13.41 -9.57 8.77
CA ARG A 240 -13.36 -10.61 7.74
C ARG A 240 -14.00 -11.86 8.34
N ILE A 241 -15.19 -12.24 7.89
CA ILE A 241 -15.78 -13.55 8.21
C ILE A 241 -14.98 -14.57 7.41
N ALA A 242 -13.82 -14.95 7.93
CA ALA A 242 -13.12 -16.13 7.46
C ALA A 242 -13.93 -17.35 7.92
N ALA A 243 -14.76 -17.90 7.02
CA ALA A 243 -15.46 -19.16 7.22
C ALA A 243 -14.44 -20.31 7.23
N GLY A 244 -13.70 -20.45 8.33
CA GLY A 244 -12.78 -21.56 8.61
C GLY A 244 -13.11 -22.30 9.91
N GLY A 245 -14.25 -21.97 10.55
CA GLY A 245 -14.74 -22.64 11.73
C GLY A 245 -16.26 -22.65 11.71
N SER A 246 -16.87 -23.68 12.29
CA SER A 246 -18.31 -23.88 12.42
C SER A 246 -18.96 -22.74 13.24
N GLY A 247 -19.18 -21.60 12.62
CA GLY A 247 -19.89 -20.46 13.18
C GLY A 247 -21.25 -20.31 12.50
N SER A 248 -22.33 -20.40 13.26
CA SER A 248 -23.68 -20.10 12.77
C SER A 248 -23.89 -18.59 12.72
N VAL A 249 -24.20 -18.04 11.54
CA VAL A 249 -24.71 -16.66 11.42
C VAL A 249 -26.18 -16.66 11.85
N ARG A 250 -26.52 -15.99 12.95
CA ARG A 250 -27.92 -15.71 13.32
C ARG A 250 -28.24 -14.27 12.92
N CYS A 251 -28.94 -14.08 11.80
CA CYS A 251 -29.62 -12.83 11.52
C CYS A 251 -30.78 -12.70 12.51
N ARG A 252 -30.71 -11.74 13.43
CA ARG A 252 -31.82 -11.39 14.30
C ARG A 252 -32.54 -10.22 13.67
N ASP A 253 -33.57 -10.53 12.89
CA ASP A 253 -34.41 -9.51 12.27
C ASP A 253 -35.22 -8.81 13.36
N ARG A 254 -34.89 -7.55 13.67
CA ARG A 254 -35.68 -6.74 14.61
C ARG A 254 -36.79 -6.02 13.84
N ALA A 255 -37.59 -6.79 13.11
CA ALA A 255 -38.77 -6.30 12.43
C ALA A 255 -39.84 -5.97 13.47
N ARG A 256 -40.11 -4.66 13.64
CA ARG A 256 -41.32 -4.16 14.31
C ARG A 256 -42.54 -4.77 13.60
N HIS A 257 -43.57 -5.05 14.38
CA HIS A 257 -44.88 -5.54 13.93
C HIS A 257 -45.35 -4.88 12.62
N HIS A 258 -45.28 -5.63 11.52
CA HIS A 258 -46.28 -5.57 10.46
C HIS A 258 -46.50 -6.98 9.91
N ARG A 259 -47.73 -7.46 10.08
CA ARG A 259 -48.25 -8.65 9.42
C ARG A 259 -48.07 -8.48 7.92
N TYR A 260 -47.38 -9.40 7.24
CA TYR A 260 -47.75 -10.00 5.94
C TYR A 260 -46.71 -11.07 5.56
N GLY A 261 -47.19 -12.29 5.32
CA GLY A 261 -46.58 -13.36 4.49
C GLY A 261 -45.12 -13.78 4.72
N ALA A 262 -44.90 -14.95 5.34
CA ALA A 262 -43.59 -15.61 5.36
C ALA A 262 -43.22 -16.20 3.98
N PRO A 263 -41.97 -16.07 3.51
CA PRO A 263 -41.36 -17.05 2.61
C PRO A 263 -40.40 -17.97 3.38
N ARG A 264 -40.54 -19.27 3.09
CA ARG A 264 -39.77 -20.38 3.65
C ARG A 264 -38.31 -20.30 3.22
N CYS A 265 -37.37 -20.45 4.16
CA CYS A 265 -35.97 -20.70 3.84
C CYS A 265 -35.81 -22.13 3.30
N ALA A 266 -35.26 -22.29 2.09
CA ALA A 266 -34.82 -23.58 1.56
C ALA A 266 -33.38 -23.89 2.00
N PRO A 267 -33.02 -25.15 2.29
CA PRO A 267 -31.65 -25.56 2.65
C PRO A 267 -30.72 -25.67 1.43
N PRO A 268 -29.39 -25.72 1.63
CA PRO A 268 -28.41 -25.48 0.57
C PRO A 268 -28.18 -26.74 -0.28
N GLY A 269 -28.34 -26.60 -1.59
CA GLY A 269 -28.07 -27.66 -2.56
C GLY A 269 -27.55 -27.06 -3.88
N LEU A 270 -26.40 -27.60 -4.29
CA LEU A 270 -25.71 -27.43 -5.58
C LEU A 270 -26.61 -27.07 -6.77
N GLY A 271 -26.19 -26.05 -7.54
CA GLY A 271 -26.76 -25.80 -8.86
C GLY A 271 -26.50 -24.38 -9.36
N TRP A 272 -25.37 -24.19 -10.06
CA TRP A 272 -25.31 -23.17 -11.09
C TRP A 272 -26.38 -23.49 -12.13
N CYS A 273 -27.35 -22.60 -12.34
CA CYS A 273 -28.14 -22.59 -13.55
C CYS A 273 -27.92 -21.23 -14.22
N GLY A 274 -27.18 -21.26 -15.33
CA GLY A 274 -27.14 -20.18 -16.29
C GLY A 274 -28.52 -20.01 -16.95
N ARG A 275 -28.72 -18.85 -17.55
CA ARG A 275 -29.49 -18.74 -18.79
C ARG A 275 -28.45 -18.95 -19.89
N GLU A 276 -28.57 -19.86 -20.84
CA GLU A 276 -29.74 -20.56 -21.41
C GLU A 276 -29.72 -22.09 -21.16
#